data_AF-A0A6B2CQV2-F1
#
_entry.id   AF-A0A6B2CQV2-F1
#
_cell.length_a   1.000
_cell.length_b   1.000
_cell.length_c   1.000
_cell.angle_alpha   90.00
_cell.angle_beta   90.00
_cell.angle_gamma   90.00
#
_symmetry.space_group_name_H-M   'P 1'
#
loop_
_entity.id
_entity.type
_entity.pdbx_description
1 polymer ?
#
loop_
_entity_poly.entity_id
_entity_poly.type
_entity_poly.pdbx_seq_one_letter_code
_entity_poly.pdbx_strand_id
1 'polypeptide(L)'
;MVVQSVEELRKRVEEGWKLARDRKGFKMRGPGGRWERVSRELEQEAARLYAQQRAERGRWPSACDELLREKEDECLDRLNECSNTYAPLLLKSMKLIALLDVLFDALAQGRLKGLPAMPKEVEALRAYVKPKADKLWGEMYKALKEKKGLDDNLLKEAIINAEL
;
A
#
# COMPACT_ATOMS: atom_id res chain seq x y z
N MET A 1 -23.64 32.81 23.21
CA MET A 1 -22.56 33.80 23.04
C MET A 1 -21.52 33.21 22.09
N VAL A 2 -20.94 34.03 21.21
CA VAL A 2 -20.01 33.61 20.16
C VAL A 2 -18.73 34.43 20.35
N VAL A 3 -17.58 33.76 20.38
CA VAL A 3 -16.26 34.42 20.48
C VAL A 3 -15.94 35.04 19.11
N GLN A 4 -15.73 36.35 19.09
CA GLN A 4 -15.60 37.14 17.85
C GLN A 4 -14.20 37.73 17.62
N SER A 5 -13.32 37.75 18.62
CA SER A 5 -11.94 38.22 18.46
C SER A 5 -10.88 37.20 18.85
N VAL A 6 -9.69 37.32 18.26
CA VAL A 6 -8.50 36.51 18.58
C VAL A 6 -8.05 36.74 20.03
N GLU A 7 -8.12 37.99 20.50
CA GLU A 7 -7.72 38.38 21.85
C GLU A 7 -8.61 37.72 22.91
N GLU A 8 -9.93 37.71 22.67
CA GLU A 8 -10.90 37.03 23.53
C GLU A 8 -10.68 35.52 23.53
N LEU A 9 -10.40 34.93 22.36
CA LEU A 9 -10.10 33.51 22.20
C LEU A 9 -8.86 33.09 23.02
N ARG A 10 -7.76 33.85 22.93
CA ARG A 10 -6.51 33.56 23.65
C ARG A 10 -6.69 33.76 25.16
N LYS A 11 -7.30 34.86 25.58
CA LYS A 11 -7.56 35.14 26.99
C LYS A 11 -8.40 34.04 27.65
N ARG A 12 -9.42 33.54 26.95
CA ARG A 12 -10.25 32.43 27.46
C ARG A 12 -9.45 31.11 27.54
N VAL A 13 -8.57 30.85 26.59
CA VAL A 13 -7.66 29.69 26.66
C VAL A 13 -6.73 29.79 27.88
N GLU A 14 -6.18 30.97 28.17
CA GLU A 14 -5.37 31.24 29.37
C GLU A 14 -6.19 31.10 30.67
N GLU A 15 -7.45 31.55 30.65
CA GLU A 15 -8.43 31.35 31.75
C GLU A 15 -8.88 29.88 31.91
N GLY A 16 -8.29 28.95 31.16
CA GLY A 16 -8.52 27.50 31.31
C GLY A 16 -9.71 26.96 30.51
N TRP A 17 -10.25 27.72 29.56
CA TRP A 17 -11.30 27.22 28.67
C TRP A 17 -10.75 26.16 27.71
N LYS A 18 -11.55 25.11 27.48
CA LYS A 18 -11.14 23.97 26.64
C LYS A 18 -11.72 24.07 25.24
N LEU A 19 -10.87 24.04 24.23
CA LEU A 19 -11.28 23.97 22.83
C LEU A 19 -11.74 22.55 22.44
N ALA A 20 -12.79 22.48 21.65
CA ALA A 20 -13.31 21.27 21.02
C ALA A 20 -13.77 21.57 19.59
N ARG A 21 -13.66 20.58 18.70
CA ARG A 21 -14.08 20.69 17.30
C ARG A 21 -15.32 19.83 17.05
N ASP A 22 -16.29 20.37 16.33
CA ASP A 22 -17.46 19.65 15.83
C ASP A 22 -17.61 19.83 14.30
N ARG A 23 -18.67 19.26 13.71
CA ARG A 23 -18.96 19.39 12.27
C ARG A 23 -19.20 20.83 11.80
N LYS A 24 -19.48 21.76 12.71
CA LYS A 24 -19.82 23.16 12.40
C LYS A 24 -18.67 24.13 12.69
N GLY A 25 -17.53 23.66 13.18
CA GLY A 25 -16.35 24.46 13.50
C GLY A 25 -15.85 24.22 14.92
N PHE A 26 -15.29 25.27 15.54
CA PHE A 26 -14.76 25.21 16.90
C PHE A 26 -15.76 25.72 17.94
N LYS A 27 -15.70 25.11 19.13
CA LYS A 27 -16.43 25.52 20.32
C LYS A 27 -15.52 25.45 21.54
N MET A 28 -15.80 26.28 22.53
CA MET A 28 -15.08 26.33 23.80
C MET A 28 -15.98 25.93 24.95
N ARG A 29 -15.41 25.23 25.94
CA ARG A 29 -16.06 24.90 27.20
C ARG A 29 -15.43 25.72 28.32
N GLY A 30 -16.24 26.54 28.97
CA GLY A 30 -15.82 27.31 30.14
C GLY A 30 -15.90 26.53 31.46
N PRO A 31 -15.34 27.07 32.55
CA PRO A 31 -15.30 26.43 33.87
C PRO A 31 -16.68 26.22 34.54
N GLY A 32 -17.77 26.76 33.96
CA GLY A 32 -19.16 26.46 34.36
C GLY A 32 -19.86 25.41 33.50
N GLY A 33 -19.14 24.67 32.64
CA GLY A 33 -19.72 23.66 31.74
C GLY A 33 -20.48 24.23 30.54
N ARG A 34 -20.55 25.56 30.41
CA ARG A 34 -21.17 26.24 29.27
C ARG A 34 -20.34 26.06 28.01
N TRP A 35 -21.04 25.82 26.90
CA TRP A 35 -20.46 25.73 25.56
C TRP A 35 -20.71 27.01 24.79
N GLU A 36 -19.65 27.57 24.23
CA GLU A 36 -19.71 28.75 23.37
C GLU A 36 -19.05 28.47 22.03
N ARG A 37 -19.56 29.06 20.95
CA ARG A 37 -19.02 28.85 19.62
C ARG A 37 -17.93 29.87 19.32
N VAL A 38 -16.94 29.45 18.54
CA VAL A 38 -15.92 30.33 17.98
C VAL A 38 -16.39 30.77 16.60
N SER A 39 -16.23 32.06 16.28
CA SER A 39 -16.54 32.60 14.95
C SER A 39 -15.74 31.87 13.87
N ARG A 40 -16.33 31.74 12.67
CA ARG A 40 -15.68 31.09 11.51
C ARG A 40 -14.40 31.80 11.09
N GLU A 41 -14.37 33.13 11.24
CA GLU A 41 -13.21 33.96 10.92
C GLU A 41 -11.99 33.64 11.79
N LEU A 42 -12.21 33.01 12.95
CA LEU A 42 -11.17 32.63 13.91
C LEU A 42 -10.79 31.15 13.82
N GLU A 43 -11.31 30.40 12.84
CA GLU A 43 -11.06 28.95 12.74
C GLU A 43 -9.58 28.60 12.64
N GLN A 44 -8.79 29.39 11.93
CA GLN A 44 -7.37 29.13 11.76
C GLN A 44 -6.60 29.27 13.08
N GLU A 45 -6.91 30.30 13.85
CA GLU A 45 -6.28 30.55 15.15
C GLU A 45 -6.79 29.58 16.22
N ALA A 46 -8.09 29.24 16.19
CA ALA A 46 -8.67 28.22 17.04
C ALA A 46 -8.09 26.83 16.76
N ALA A 47 -7.77 26.50 15.51
CA ALA A 47 -7.11 25.26 15.14
C ALA A 47 -5.68 25.18 15.70
N ARG A 48 -4.92 26.28 15.63
CA ARG A 48 -3.57 26.37 16.22
C ARG A 48 -3.61 26.15 17.73
N LEU A 49 -4.47 26.89 18.44
CA LEU A 49 -4.63 26.77 19.89
C LEU A 49 -5.18 25.39 20.31
N TYR A 50 -6.05 24.79 19.50
CA TYR A 50 -6.54 23.43 19.74
C TYR A 50 -5.41 22.38 19.60
N ALA A 51 -4.55 22.51 18.59
CA ALA A 51 -3.41 21.64 18.40
C ALA A 51 -2.41 21.76 19.55
N GLN A 52 -2.16 22.99 20.02
CA GLN A 52 -1.32 23.27 21.19
C GLN A 52 -1.91 22.65 22.47
N GLN A 53 -3.20 22.88 22.77
CA GLN A 53 -3.87 22.22 23.90
C GLN A 53 -3.85 20.69 23.79
N ARG A 54 -3.86 20.13 22.57
CA ARG A 54 -3.79 18.68 22.35
C ARG A 54 -2.38 18.13 22.60
N ALA A 55 -1.34 18.87 22.23
CA ALA A 55 0.05 18.52 22.51
C ALA A 55 0.36 18.62 24.02
N GLU A 56 -0.07 19.71 24.66
CA GLU A 56 0.09 19.95 26.11
C GLU A 56 -0.71 18.97 26.97
N ARG A 57 -1.84 18.46 26.47
CA ARG A 57 -2.62 17.40 27.14
C ARG A 57 -1.93 16.04 27.17
N GLY A 58 -0.73 15.91 26.61
CA GLY A 58 0.12 14.76 26.84
C GLY A 58 -0.57 13.46 26.45
N ARG A 59 -0.71 13.21 25.14
CA ARG A 59 -0.59 11.82 24.69
C ARG A 59 0.86 11.60 24.34
N TRP A 60 1.68 11.40 25.38
CA TRP A 60 2.83 10.50 25.24
C TRP A 60 2.29 9.21 24.63
N PRO A 61 2.99 8.54 23.69
CA PRO A 61 2.56 7.25 23.19
C PRO A 61 2.18 6.41 24.40
N SER A 62 0.90 6.07 24.51
CA SER A 62 0.48 5.14 25.55
C SER A 62 1.32 3.88 25.34
N ALA A 63 1.69 3.15 26.40
CA ALA A 63 2.24 1.81 26.21
C ALA A 63 1.35 0.97 25.27
N CYS A 64 0.05 1.26 25.19
CA CYS A 64 -0.87 0.70 24.21
C CYS A 64 -0.66 1.19 22.76
N ASP A 65 -0.28 2.46 22.53
CA ASP A 65 0.01 3.01 21.19
C ASP A 65 1.33 2.43 20.63
N GLU A 66 2.32 2.22 21.49
CA GLU A 66 3.60 1.61 21.12
C GLU A 66 3.43 0.11 20.86
N LEU A 67 2.67 -0.60 21.71
CA LEU A 67 2.28 -1.99 21.48
C LEU A 67 1.43 -2.16 20.20
N LEU A 68 0.57 -1.19 19.88
CA LEU A 68 -0.20 -1.19 18.63
C LEU A 68 0.71 -1.08 17.42
N ARG A 69 1.71 -0.20 17.44
CA ARG A 69 2.70 -0.08 16.36
C ARG A 69 3.52 -1.36 16.21
N GLU A 70 4.02 -1.93 17.30
CA GLU A 70 4.75 -3.21 17.25
C GLU A 70 3.89 -4.34 16.66
N LYS A 71 2.58 -4.36 16.96
CA LYS A 71 1.65 -5.35 16.39
C LYS A 71 1.28 -5.08 14.94
N GLU A 72 1.23 -3.81 14.53
CA GLU A 72 1.08 -3.42 13.13
C GLU A 72 2.31 -3.85 12.33
N ASP A 73 3.52 -3.59 12.84
CA ASP A 73 4.78 -4.00 12.22
C ASP A 73 4.88 -5.53 12.15
N GLU A 74 4.54 -6.26 13.23
CA GLU A 74 4.50 -7.73 13.24
C GLU A 74 3.50 -8.28 12.21
N CYS A 75 2.34 -7.63 12.03
CA CYS A 75 1.38 -8.01 10.99
C CYS A 75 1.92 -7.74 9.58
N LEU A 76 2.57 -6.60 9.37
CA LEU A 76 3.18 -6.26 8.09
C LEU A 76 4.31 -7.23 7.73
N ASP A 77 5.15 -7.60 8.69
CA ASP A 77 6.22 -8.57 8.51
C ASP A 77 5.67 -9.96 8.14
N ARG A 78 4.64 -10.44 8.86
CA ARG A 78 3.97 -11.70 8.53
C ARG A 78 3.32 -11.68 7.15
N LEU A 79 2.67 -10.57 6.79
CA LEU A 79 2.11 -10.39 5.44
C LEU A 79 3.19 -10.39 4.36
N ASN A 80 4.35 -9.79 4.66
CA ASN A 80 5.49 -9.75 3.76
C ASN A 80 6.15 -11.13 3.61
N GLU A 81 6.26 -11.92 4.69
CA GLU A 81 6.68 -13.32 4.65
C GLU A 81 5.75 -14.18 3.78
N CYS A 82 4.43 -14.03 3.93
CA CYS A 82 3.45 -14.70 3.06
C CYS A 82 3.59 -14.25 1.60
N SER A 83 3.84 -12.97 1.35
CA SER A 83 4.09 -12.42 0.01
C SER A 83 5.39 -12.99 -0.61
N ASN A 84 6.42 -13.20 0.22
CA ASN A 84 7.68 -13.83 -0.17
C ASN A 84 7.54 -15.30 -0.55
N THR A 85 6.49 -16.00 -0.13
CA THR A 85 6.22 -17.39 -0.55
C THR A 85 5.79 -17.47 -2.03
N TYR A 86 5.11 -16.44 -2.54
CA TYR A 86 4.60 -16.44 -3.92
C TYR A 86 5.62 -15.96 -4.95
N ALA A 87 6.59 -15.13 -4.55
CA ALA A 87 7.59 -14.59 -5.48
C ALA A 87 8.43 -15.68 -6.18
N PRO A 88 8.93 -16.71 -5.47
CA PRO A 88 9.61 -17.85 -6.10
C PRO A 88 8.71 -18.59 -7.09
N LEU A 89 7.43 -18.82 -6.75
CA LEU A 89 6.48 -19.48 -7.64
C LEU A 89 6.19 -18.66 -8.90
N LEU A 90 6.09 -17.34 -8.77
CA LEU A 90 5.96 -16.41 -9.90
C LEU A 90 7.19 -16.46 -10.81
N LEU A 91 8.41 -16.42 -10.24
CA LEU A 91 9.65 -16.52 -11.01
C LEU A 91 9.78 -17.85 -11.75
N LYS A 92 9.42 -18.97 -11.11
CA LYS A 92 9.35 -20.29 -11.76
C LYS A 92 8.36 -20.31 -12.93
N SER A 93 7.18 -19.73 -12.72
CA SER A 93 6.14 -19.66 -13.74
C SER A 93 6.58 -18.81 -14.94
N MET A 94 7.24 -17.67 -14.68
CA MET A 94 7.83 -16.85 -15.72
C MET A 94 8.94 -17.62 -16.47
N LYS A 95 9.84 -18.32 -15.76
CA LYS A 95 10.87 -19.16 -16.41
C LYS A 95 10.26 -20.20 -17.35
N LEU A 96 9.17 -20.86 -16.95
CA LEU A 96 8.43 -21.79 -17.82
C LEU A 96 7.86 -21.09 -19.07
N ILE A 97 7.30 -19.89 -18.92
CA ILE A 97 6.79 -19.10 -20.05
C ILE A 97 7.90 -18.70 -21.01
N ALA A 98 9.07 -18.30 -20.49
CA ALA A 98 10.23 -17.97 -21.32
C ALA A 98 10.75 -19.18 -22.13
N LEU A 99 10.57 -20.40 -21.59
CA LEU A 99 10.95 -21.64 -22.27
C LEU A 99 9.92 -22.13 -23.30
N LEU A 100 8.72 -21.53 -23.37
CA LEU A 100 7.68 -21.95 -24.33
C LEU A 100 8.16 -21.85 -25.78
N ASP A 101 8.90 -20.80 -26.15
CA ASP A 101 9.39 -20.63 -27.52
C ASP A 101 10.37 -21.75 -27.91
N VAL A 102 11.28 -22.09 -27.00
CA VAL A 102 12.24 -23.20 -27.17
C VAL A 102 11.50 -24.54 -27.30
N LEU A 103 10.45 -24.74 -26.51
CA LEU A 103 9.60 -25.93 -26.58
C LEU A 103 8.83 -26.01 -27.92
N PHE A 104 8.25 -24.90 -28.37
CA PHE A 104 7.57 -24.86 -29.67
C PHE A 104 8.54 -25.11 -30.83
N ASP A 105 9.76 -24.59 -30.77
CA ASP A 105 10.78 -24.85 -31.78
C ASP A 105 11.22 -26.32 -31.78
N ALA A 106 11.42 -26.92 -30.60
CA ALA A 106 11.74 -28.33 -30.46
C ALA A 106 10.61 -29.24 -30.96
N LEU A 107 9.35 -28.87 -30.69
CA LEU A 107 8.16 -29.52 -31.24
C LEU A 107 8.12 -29.44 -32.75
N ALA A 108 8.27 -28.25 -33.33
CA ALA A 108 8.23 -28.03 -34.78
C ALA A 108 9.34 -28.82 -35.51
N GLN A 109 10.49 -29.02 -34.86
CA GLN A 109 11.62 -29.80 -35.37
C GLN A 109 11.50 -31.32 -35.12
N GLY A 110 10.41 -31.79 -34.49
CA GLY A 110 10.20 -33.21 -34.19
C GLY A 110 11.21 -33.79 -33.20
N ARG A 111 11.85 -32.95 -32.38
CA ARG A 111 12.89 -33.37 -31.43
C ARG A 111 12.34 -33.99 -30.14
N LEU A 112 11.03 -33.88 -29.91
CA LEU A 112 10.34 -34.43 -28.73
C LEU A 112 9.76 -35.82 -29.06
N LYS A 113 10.32 -36.86 -28.46
CA LYS A 113 9.88 -38.25 -28.65
C LYS A 113 8.43 -38.43 -28.17
N GLY A 114 7.61 -39.08 -28.99
CA GLY A 114 6.24 -39.50 -28.62
C GLY A 114 5.12 -38.54 -29.02
N LEU A 115 5.42 -37.43 -29.71
CA LEU A 115 4.41 -36.49 -30.20
C LEU A 115 4.42 -36.43 -31.73
N PRO A 116 3.27 -36.55 -32.42
CA PRO A 116 3.19 -36.35 -33.86
C PRO A 116 3.39 -34.85 -34.15
N ALA A 117 4.59 -34.45 -34.56
CA ALA A 117 4.86 -33.05 -34.86
C ALA A 117 4.54 -32.74 -36.32
N MET A 118 3.31 -32.31 -36.60
CA MET A 118 3.03 -31.58 -37.83
C MET A 118 3.34 -30.10 -37.59
N PRO A 119 4.28 -29.45 -38.32
CA PRO A 119 4.65 -28.05 -38.11
C PRO A 119 3.45 -27.09 -38.09
N LYS A 120 2.40 -27.40 -38.87
CA LYS A 120 1.15 -26.63 -38.91
C LYS A 120 0.35 -26.68 -37.60
N GLU A 121 0.33 -27.83 -36.92
CA GLU A 121 -0.37 -28.00 -35.65
C GLU A 121 0.39 -27.30 -34.52
N VAL A 122 1.73 -27.34 -34.56
CA VAL A 122 2.59 -26.60 -33.62
C VAL A 122 2.39 -25.10 -33.78
N GLU A 123 2.27 -24.60 -35.01
CA GLU A 123 2.02 -23.18 -35.26
C GLU A 123 0.63 -22.73 -34.78
N ALA A 124 -0.40 -23.56 -34.97
CA ALA A 124 -1.73 -23.31 -34.43
C ALA A 124 -1.74 -23.29 -32.90
N LEU A 125 -1.02 -24.22 -32.26
CA LEU A 125 -0.84 -24.27 -30.81
C LEU A 125 -0.08 -23.03 -30.30
N ARG A 126 1.00 -22.64 -30.97
CA ARG A 126 1.77 -21.43 -30.67
C ARG A 126 0.88 -20.19 -30.74
N ALA A 127 0.10 -20.03 -31.82
CA ALA A 127 -0.81 -18.91 -32.00
C ALA A 127 -1.89 -18.84 -30.90
N TYR A 128 -2.35 -19.98 -30.38
CA TYR A 128 -3.32 -20.03 -29.30
C TYR A 128 -2.73 -19.76 -27.91
N VAL A 129 -1.55 -20.30 -27.63
CA VAL A 129 -0.93 -20.27 -26.29
C VAL A 129 -0.14 -18.97 -26.07
N LYS A 130 0.59 -18.48 -27.07
CA LYS A 130 1.52 -17.36 -26.92
C LYS A 130 0.85 -16.07 -26.41
N PRO A 131 -0.30 -15.61 -26.95
CA PRO A 131 -0.94 -14.39 -26.46
C PRO A 131 -1.39 -14.48 -24.99
N LYS A 132 -1.78 -15.69 -24.55
CA LYS A 132 -2.19 -15.93 -23.16
C LYS A 132 -0.99 -15.95 -22.22
N ALA A 133 0.10 -16.57 -22.66
CA ALA A 133 1.36 -16.60 -21.92
C ALA A 133 1.94 -15.19 -21.77
N ASP A 134 1.92 -14.38 -22.83
CA ASP A 134 2.40 -12.99 -22.80
C ASP A 134 1.54 -12.11 -21.88
N LYS A 135 0.22 -12.30 -21.89
CA LYS A 135 -0.68 -11.63 -20.94
C LYS A 135 -0.34 -12.01 -19.49
N LEU A 136 -0.19 -13.29 -19.22
CA LEU A 136 0.16 -13.80 -17.89
C LEU A 136 1.52 -13.26 -17.43
N TRP A 137 2.50 -13.23 -18.34
CA TRP A 137 3.81 -12.64 -18.09
C TRP A 137 3.71 -11.17 -17.67
N GLY A 138 2.90 -10.37 -18.37
CA GLY A 138 2.69 -8.96 -18.02
C GLY A 138 2.06 -8.76 -16.64
N GLU A 139 1.08 -9.60 -16.27
CA GLU A 139 0.46 -9.58 -14.94
C GLU A 139 1.45 -9.98 -13.84
N MET A 140 2.25 -11.02 -14.07
CA MET A 140 3.29 -11.48 -13.14
C MET A 140 4.40 -10.44 -12.97
N TYR A 141 4.87 -9.84 -14.07
CA TYR A 141 5.86 -8.77 -14.07
C TYR A 141 5.39 -7.58 -13.24
N LYS A 142 4.14 -7.13 -13.45
CA LYS A 142 3.56 -6.01 -12.71
C LYS A 142 3.50 -6.32 -11.21
N ALA A 143 3.04 -7.51 -10.84
CA ALA A 143 2.98 -7.94 -9.45
C ALA A 143 4.37 -7.99 -8.78
N LEU A 144 5.40 -8.47 -9.49
CA LEU A 144 6.76 -8.51 -8.97
C LEU A 144 7.39 -7.12 -8.87
N LYS A 145 7.14 -6.23 -9.83
CA LYS A 145 7.62 -4.85 -9.81
C LYS A 145 7.01 -4.05 -8.65
N GLU A 146 5.70 -4.14 -8.47
CA GLU A 146 4.97 -3.44 -7.40
C GLU A 146 5.37 -3.95 -6.00
N LYS A 147 5.64 -5.25 -5.85
CA LYS A 147 5.90 -5.85 -4.53
C LYS A 147 7.38 -5.95 -4.14
N LYS A 148 8.29 -6.14 -5.11
CA LYS A 148 9.72 -6.38 -4.85
C LYS A 148 10.63 -5.27 -5.39
N GLY A 149 10.08 -4.29 -6.11
CA GLY A 149 10.89 -3.22 -6.72
C GLY A 149 11.91 -3.75 -7.73
N LEU A 150 11.69 -4.95 -8.27
CA LEU A 150 12.58 -5.56 -9.25
C LEU A 150 12.55 -4.74 -10.54
N ASP A 151 13.71 -4.17 -10.90
CA ASP A 151 13.92 -3.59 -12.22
C ASP A 151 14.07 -4.69 -13.30
N ASP A 152 14.08 -4.28 -14.57
CA ASP A 152 14.10 -5.21 -15.71
C ASP A 152 15.36 -6.09 -15.75
N ASN A 153 16.49 -5.63 -15.20
CA ASN A 153 17.74 -6.38 -15.20
C ASN A 153 17.77 -7.39 -14.05
N LEU A 154 17.39 -6.96 -12.86
CA LEU A 154 17.28 -7.81 -11.67
C LEU A 154 16.24 -8.91 -11.86
N LEU A 155 15.14 -8.61 -12.55
CA LEU A 155 14.11 -9.60 -12.85
C LEU A 155 14.64 -10.68 -13.82
N LYS A 156 15.38 -10.29 -14.86
CA LYS A 156 15.98 -11.26 -15.80
C LYS A 156 16.94 -12.21 -15.09
N GLU A 157 17.83 -11.68 -14.25
CA GLU A 157 18.74 -12.50 -13.44
C GLU A 157 17.99 -13.43 -12.48
N ALA A 158 16.96 -12.92 -11.79
CA ALA A 158 16.13 -13.71 -10.89
C ALA A 158 15.39 -14.84 -11.61
N ILE A 159 14.91 -14.61 -12.84
CA ILE A 159 14.28 -15.64 -13.67
C ILE A 159 15.30 -16.68 -14.12
N ILE A 160 16.51 -16.28 -14.54
CA ILE A 160 17.56 -17.22 -14.95
C ILE A 160 17.93 -18.15 -13.78
N ASN A 161 18.11 -17.56 -12.60
CA ASN A 161 18.54 -18.26 -11.38
C ASN A 161 17.42 -19.02 -10.67
N ALA A 162 16.16 -18.83 -11.04
CA ALA A 162 15.05 -19.58 -10.46
C ALA A 162 15.17 -21.08 -10.81
N GLU A 163 15.23 -21.94 -9.79
CA GLU A 163 15.19 -23.39 -10.00
C GLU A 163 13.81 -23.81 -10.51
N LEU A 164 13.73 -24.61 -11.58
CA LEU A 164 12.48 -25.20 -12.03
C LEU A 164 12.09 -26.36 -11.11
#